data_AF-A0A2N2HHX9-F1
#
_entry.id   AF-A0A2N2HHX9-F1
#
_cell.length_a   1.000
_cell.length_b   1.000
_cell.length_c   1.000
_cell.angle_alpha   90.00
_cell.angle_beta   90.00
_cell.angle_gamma   90.00
#
_symmetry.space_group_name_H-M   'P 1'
#
loop_
_entity.id
_entity.type
_entity.pdbx_description
1 polymer ?
#
loop_
_entity_poly.entity_id
_entity_poly.type
_entity_poly.pdbx_seq_one_letter_code
_entity_poly.pdbx_strand_id
1 'polypeptide(L)' 'MVTSTIMTATVDPDRLVGGRYALEKLIGEGGTGEVWRARHVTLRSPVAIKLLHGSAAFKESTR' A
#
# COMPACT_ATOMS: atom_id res chain seq x y z
N MET A 1 -36.52 6.91 2.05
CA MET A 1 -35.38 7.73 1.58
C MET A 1 -34.10 7.03 2.01
N VAL A 2 -33.31 6.54 1.06
CA VAL A 2 -32.03 5.86 1.34
C VAL A 2 -30.91 6.90 1.27
N THR A 3 -30.30 7.21 2.41
CA THR A 3 -29.11 8.05 2.50
C THR A 3 -27.87 7.18 2.30
N SER A 4 -27.31 7.20 1.11
CA SER A 4 -26.01 6.58 0.83
C SER A 4 -24.90 7.51 1.34
N THR A 5 -24.30 7.19 2.48
CA THR A 5 -23.06 7.82 2.92
C THR A 5 -21.95 7.45 1.95
N ILE A 6 -21.45 8.41 1.18
CA ILE A 6 -20.22 8.25 0.40
C ILE A 6 -19.02 8.28 1.36
N MET A 7 -18.47 7.11 1.69
CA MET A 7 -17.19 7.01 2.39
C MET A 7 -16.08 7.31 1.40
N THR A 8 -15.63 8.57 1.35
CA THR A 8 -14.43 8.95 0.60
C THR A 8 -13.24 8.33 1.32
N ALA A 9 -12.78 7.17 0.83
CA ALA A 9 -11.56 6.55 1.33
C ALA A 9 -10.38 7.41 0.89
N THR A 10 -9.96 8.33 1.75
CA THR A 10 -8.68 9.04 1.61
C THR A 10 -7.59 7.98 1.67
N VAL A 11 -6.91 7.74 0.55
CA VAL A 11 -5.71 6.89 0.55
C VAL A 11 -4.62 7.71 1.21
N ASP A 12 -4.14 7.27 2.37
CA ASP A 12 -3.03 7.93 3.06
C ASP A 12 -1.81 7.93 2.13
N PRO A 13 -1.30 9.11 1.71
CA PRO A 13 -0.18 9.18 0.79
C PRO A 13 1.10 8.60 1.39
N ASP A 14 1.22 8.59 2.72
CA ASP A 14 2.30 7.95 3.47
C ASP A 14 2.33 6.41 3.29
N ARG A 15 1.22 5.82 2.86
CA ARG A 15 1.06 4.37 2.64
C ARG A 15 1.12 3.96 1.17
N LEU A 16 1.53 4.87 0.27
CA LEU A 16 1.70 4.58 -1.15
C LEU A 16 3.14 4.16 -1.47
N VAL A 17 3.31 2.89 -1.84
CA VAL A 17 4.60 2.37 -2.29
C VAL A 17 4.70 2.51 -3.80
N GLY A 18 5.75 3.22 -4.26
CA GLY A 18 6.05 3.41 -5.69
C GLY A 18 4.89 4.00 -6.51
N GLY A 19 4.05 4.82 -5.86
CA GLY A 19 2.90 5.50 -6.45
C GLY A 19 1.75 4.59 -6.92
N ARG A 20 1.87 3.27 -6.75
CA ARG A 20 0.99 2.28 -7.39
C ARG A 20 0.34 1.31 -6.43
N TYR A 21 0.88 1.17 -5.23
CA TYR A 21 0.40 0.21 -4.26
C TYR A 21 0.05 0.90 -2.94
N ALA A 22 -1.23 0.85 -2.57
CA ALA A 22 -1.69 1.36 -1.29
C ALA A 22 -1.60 0.24 -0.24
N LEU A 23 -0.81 0.43 0.81
CA LEU A 23 -0.72 -0.50 1.93
C LEU A 23 -2.00 -0.43 2.77
N GLU A 24 -2.64 -1.58 3.00
CA GLU A 24 -3.90 -1.66 3.75
C GLU A 24 -3.70 -2.19 5.17
N LYS A 25 -3.01 -3.33 5.31
CA LYS A 25 -2.87 -4.03 6.59
C LYS A 25 -1.59 -4.85 6.66
N LEU A 26 -0.84 -4.77 7.75
CA LEU A 26 0.26 -5.70 8.05
C LEU A 26 -0.31 -7.12 8.25
N ILE A 27 0.23 -8.09 7.52
CA ILE A 27 -0.19 -9.50 7.55
C ILE A 27 0.92 -10.46 7.99
N GLY A 28 2.14 -9.97 8.17
CA GLY A 28 3.23 -10.73 8.77
C GLY A 28 4.45 -9.88 9.03
N GLU A 29 5.25 -10.25 10.03
CA GLU A 29 6.50 -9.59 10.39
C GLU A 29 7.55 -10.64 10.76
N GLY A 30 8.82 -10.36 10.49
CA GLY A 30 9.91 -11.27 10.84
C GLY A 30 11.27 -10.64 10.60
N GLY A 31 12.34 -11.42 10.81
CA GLY A 31 13.72 -10.89 10.81
C GLY A 31 14.14 -10.14 9.55
N THR A 32 13.60 -10.48 8.38
CA THR A 32 13.95 -9.83 7.10
C THR A 32 13.04 -8.64 6.76
N GLY A 33 11.92 -8.46 7.46
CA GLY A 33 10.98 -7.40 7.13
C GLY A 33 9.51 -7.67 7.46
N GLU A 34 8.66 -6.79 6.93
CA GLU A 34 7.21 -6.75 7.10
C GLU A 34 6.51 -7.17 5.80
N VAL A 35 5.39 -7.88 5.90
CA VAL A 35 4.53 -8.25 4.78
C VAL A 35 3.18 -7.59 4.96
N TRP A 36 2.75 -6.81 3.99
CA TRP A 36 1.51 -6.05 4.00
C TRP A 36 0.55 -6.57 2.93
N ARG A 37 -0.74 -6.67 3.28
CA ARG A 37 -1.83 -6.64 2.31
C ARG A 37 -1.89 -5.23 1.73
N ALA A 38 -1.90 -5.15 0.42
CA ALA A 38 -1.98 -3.91 -0.32
C ALA A 38 -2.94 -4.06 -1.51
N ARG A 39 -3.26 -2.93 -2.14
CA ARG A 39 -4.04 -2.90 -3.36
C ARG A 39 -3.29 -2.13 -4.45
N HIS A 40 -3.19 -2.74 -5.62
CA HIS A 40 -2.72 -2.00 -6.80
C HIS A 40 -3.79 -0.98 -7.19
N VAL A 41 -3.45 0.31 -7.21
CA VAL A 41 -4.42 1.40 -7.36
C VAL A 41 -5.11 1.36 -8.72
N THR A 42 -4.36 1.20 -9.81
CA THR A 42 -4.92 1.10 -11.18
C THR A 42 -5.72 -0.17 -11.40
N LEU A 43 -5.14 -1.33 -11.08
CA LEU A 43 -5.73 -2.64 -11.36
C LEU A 43 -6.81 -3.04 -10.33
N ARG A 44 -6.92 -2.29 -9.22
CA ARG A 44 -7.81 -2.57 -8.07
C ARG A 44 -7.69 -3.99 -7.52
N SER A 45 -6.55 -4.64 -7.78
CA SER A 45 -6.32 -6.03 -7.41
C SER A 45 -5.58 -6.12 -6.08
N PRO A 46 -5.94 -7.06 -5.19
CA PRO A 46 -5.22 -7.31 -3.95
C PRO A 46 -3.83 -7.90 -4.22
N VAL A 47 -2.82 -7.42 -3.51
CA VAL A 47 -1.44 -7.91 -3.60
C VAL A 47 -0.80 -7.98 -2.20
N ALA A 48 0.26 -8.77 -2.05
CA ALA A 48 1.11 -8.77 -0.87
C ALA A 48 2.43 -8.05 -1.17
N ILE A 49 2.84 -7.13 -0.30
CA ILE A 49 4.11 -6.38 -0.42
C ILE A 49 5.00 -6.72 0.77
N LYS A 50 6.22 -7.19 0.51
CA LYS A 50 7.24 -7.40 1.54
C LYS A 50 8.19 -6.21 1.59
N LEU A 51 8.15 -5.44 2.67
CA LEU A 51 9.05 -4.35 2.99
C LEU A 51 10.23 -4.91 3.80
N LEU A 52 11.46 -4.62 3.40
CA LEU A 52 12.66 -5.14 4.07
C LEU A 52 13.16 -4.14 5.12
N HIS A 53 13.65 -4.64 6.28
CA HIS A 53 14.25 -3.79 7.32
C HIS A 53 15.64 -3.26 6.87
N GLY A 54 15.66 -2.13 6.11
CA GLY A 54 16.84 -1.34 5.70
C GLY A 54 17.77 -1.98 4.64
N SER A 55 18.39 -1.31 3.67
CA SER A 55 18.41 0.08 3.19
C SER A 55 18.14 0.05 1.68
N ALA A 56 16.93 0.39 1.25
CA ALA A 56 16.66 0.75 -0.13
C ALA A 56 15.49 1.73 -0.12
N ALA A 57 15.84 3.02 -0.08
CA ALA A 57 14.96 4.04 -0.61
C ALA A 57 14.61 3.61 -2.05
N PHE A 58 13.37 3.18 -2.27
CA PHE A 58 12.81 3.06 -3.60
C PHE A 58 12.72 4.50 -4.14
N LYS A 59 13.82 5.00 -4.70
CA LYS A 59 13.79 6.20 -5.51
C LYS A 59 13.06 5.85 -6.79
N GLU A 60 11.90 6.46 -6.95
CA GLU A 60 11.20 6.55 -8.22
C GLU A 60 12.20 7.05 -9.25
N SER A 61 12.56 6.20 -10.23
CA SER A 61 13.29 6.64 -11.41
C SER A 61 12.33 7.42 -12.29
N THR A 62 12.07 8.67 -11.93
CA THR A 62 11.48 9.66 -12.82
C THR A 62 12.50 9.94 -13.92
N ARG A 63 12.27 9.36 -15.10
CA ARG A 63 12.74 9.89 -16.38
C ARG A 63 11.51 10.30 -17.18
#